data_AF-I1YIG6-F1
#
_entry.id   AF-I1YIG6-F1
#
_cell.length_a   1.000
_cell.length_b   1.000
_cell.length_c   1.000
_cell.angle_alpha   90.00
_cell.angle_beta   90.00
_cell.angle_gamma   90.00
#
_symmetry.space_group_name_H-M   'P 1'
#
loop_
_entity.id
_entity.type
_entity.pdbx_description
1 polymer ?
#
loop_
_entity_poly.entity_id
_entity_poly.type
_entity_poly.pdbx_seq_one_letter_code
_entity_poly.pdbx_strand_id
1 'polypeptide(L)' 'MSVEETQNREADIMGQAYQVIAQIALAADLFDNEDVQRALNYFSANEYREDFLPFPSNPMTPSNAKTSSAEEY' A
#
# COMPACT_ATOMS: atom_id res chain seq x y z
N MET A 1 -26.10 -12.30 1.97
CA MET A 1 -24.74 -12.82 1.82
C MET A 1 -24.45 -13.69 3.02
N SER A 2 -23.94 -14.90 2.78
CA SER A 2 -23.41 -15.77 3.83
C SER A 2 -22.02 -15.27 4.27
N VAL A 3 -21.57 -15.72 5.44
CA VAL A 3 -20.23 -15.42 5.95
C VAL A 3 -19.14 -15.93 5.00
N GLU A 4 -19.37 -17.08 4.36
CA GLU A 4 -18.44 -17.67 3.38
C GLU A 4 -18.34 -16.83 2.09
N GLU A 5 -19.46 -16.30 1.59
CA GLU A 5 -19.45 -15.40 0.42
C GLU A 5 -18.66 -14.12 0.69
N THR A 6 -18.78 -13.58 1.91
CA THR A 6 -18.02 -12.39 2.33
C THR A 6 -16.52 -12.69 2.40
N GLN A 7 -16.12 -13.78 3.04
CA GLN A 7 -14.71 -14.17 3.17
C GLN A 7 -14.05 -14.46 1.81
N ASN A 8 -14.77 -15.14 0.90
CA ASN A 8 -14.28 -15.40 -0.45
C ASN A 8 -14.09 -14.09 -1.23
N ARG A 9 -15.03 -13.16 -1.09
CA ARG A 9 -14.94 -11.85 -1.74
C ARG A 9 -13.77 -11.02 -1.19
N GLU A 10 -13.58 -11.04 0.12
CA GLU A 10 -12.45 -10.38 0.78
C GLU A 10 -11.12 -10.97 0.31
N ALA A 11 -11.02 -12.30 0.22
CA ALA A 11 -9.85 -12.99 -0.31
C ALA A 11 -9.53 -12.57 -1.76
N ASP A 12 -10.55 -12.51 -2.62
CA ASP A 12 -10.40 -12.08 -4.02
C ASP A 12 -9.89 -10.65 -4.12
N ILE A 13 -10.38 -9.73 -3.28
CA ILE A 13 -9.94 -8.34 -3.24
C ILE A 13 -8.46 -8.26 -2.84
N MET A 14 -8.04 -9.04 -1.82
CA MET A 14 -6.66 -9.05 -1.35
C MET A 14 -5.71 -9.63 -2.40
N GLY A 15 -6.09 -10.73 -3.05
CA GLY A 15 -5.32 -11.32 -4.14
C GLY A 15 -5.16 -10.38 -5.33
N GLN A 16 -6.21 -9.65 -5.71
CA GLN A 16 -6.13 -8.63 -6.77
C GLN A 16 -5.20 -7.47 -6.37
N ALA A 17 -5.31 -6.97 -5.14
CA ALA A 17 -4.43 -5.92 -4.65
C ALA A 17 -2.95 -6.34 -4.64
N TYR A 18 -2.65 -7.56 -4.20
CA TYR A 18 -1.31 -8.14 -4.28
C TYR A 18 -0.76 -8.09 -5.72
N GLN A 19 -1.54 -8.55 -6.69
CA GLN A 19 -1.13 -8.60 -8.10
C GLN A 19 -0.82 -7.20 -8.65
N VAL A 20 -1.68 -6.22 -8.37
CA VAL A 20 -1.49 -4.84 -8.83
C VAL A 20 -0.22 -4.23 -8.21
N ILE A 21 -0.02 -4.39 -6.90
CA ILE A 21 1.15 -3.84 -6.20
C ILE A 21 2.44 -4.50 -6.70
N ALA A 22 2.44 -5.83 -6.89
CA ALA A 22 3.60 -6.54 -7.42
C ALA A 22 3.97 -6.07 -8.83
N GLN A 23 2.97 -5.81 -9.69
CA GLN A 23 3.22 -5.29 -11.04
C GLN A 23 3.79 -3.87 -11.02
N ILE A 24 3.25 -2.99 -10.18
CA ILE A 24 3.76 -1.62 -10.02
C ILE A 24 5.19 -1.64 -9.47
N ALA A 25 5.44 -2.48 -8.45
CA ALA A 25 6.76 -2.66 -7.87
C ALA A 25 7.77 -3.17 -8.91
N LEU A 26 7.37 -4.10 -9.79
CA LEU A 26 8.21 -4.59 -10.88
C LEU A 26 8.56 -3.47 -11.85
N ALA A 27 7.55 -2.73 -12.29
CA ALA A 27 7.71 -1.69 -13.29
C ALA A 27 8.54 -0.50 -12.78
N ALA A 28 8.50 -0.24 -11.47
CA ALA A 28 9.24 0.84 -10.82
C ALA A 28 10.62 0.40 -10.27
N ASP A 29 10.99 -0.88 -10.39
CA ASP A 29 12.19 -1.46 -9.76
C ASP A 29 12.25 -1.22 -8.23
N LEU A 30 11.09 -1.33 -7.58
CA LEU A 30 10.90 -1.09 -6.14
C LEU A 30 10.69 -2.38 -5.35
N PHE A 31 11.03 -3.55 -5.91
CA PHE A 31 10.82 -4.83 -5.20
C PHE A 31 11.59 -4.91 -3.89
N ASP A 32 12.78 -4.31 -3.80
CA ASP A 32 13.57 -4.29 -2.58
C ASP A 32 13.14 -3.20 -1.59
N ASN A 33 12.13 -2.38 -1.93
CA ASN A 33 11.62 -1.37 -1.03
C ASN A 33 10.85 -2.01 0.13
N GLU A 34 11.20 -1.62 1.37
CA GLU A 34 10.62 -2.18 2.59
C GLU A 34 9.09 -1.99 2.66
N ASP A 35 8.58 -0.85 2.21
CA ASP A 35 7.14 -0.57 2.22
C ASP A 35 6.39 -1.44 1.20
N VAL A 36 7.00 -1.69 0.04
CA VAL A 36 6.47 -2.60 -0.99
C VAL A 36 6.44 -4.03 -0.46
N GLN A 37 7.54 -4.52 0.11
CA GLN A 37 7.60 -5.87 0.71
C GLN A 37 6.55 -6.04 1.82
N ARG A 38 6.37 -5.02 2.67
CA ARG A 38 5.33 -5.03 3.70
C ARG A 38 3.92 -5.08 3.11
N ALA A 39 3.65 -4.32 2.05
CA ALA A 39 2.36 -4.36 1.36
C ALA A 39 2.10 -5.74 0.74
N LEU A 40 3.08 -6.30 0.04
CA LEU A 40 2.99 -7.64 -0.56
C LEU A 40 2.75 -8.73 0.49
N ASN A 41 3.44 -8.67 1.62
CA ASN A 41 3.27 -9.62 2.73
C ASN A 41 1.87 -9.54 3.36
N TYR A 42 1.26 -8.36 3.40
CA TYR A 42 -0.09 -8.24 3.92
C TYR A 42 -1.13 -8.82 2.96
N PHE A 43 -1.09 -8.41 1.70
CA PHE A 43 -2.10 -8.85 0.73
C PHE A 43 -1.98 -10.35 0.40
N SER A 44 -0.82 -10.97 0.66
CA SER A 44 -0.66 -12.43 0.56
C SER A 44 -1.18 -13.20 1.78
N ALA A 45 -1.34 -12.56 2.94
CA ALA A 45 -1.83 -13.20 4.16
C ALA A 45 -3.34 -13.51 4.12
N ASN A 46 -4.07 -12.90 3.18
CA ASN A 46 -5.50 -13.13 2.96
C ASN A 46 -6.38 -12.86 4.20
N GLU A 47 -5.88 -12.07 5.16
CA GLU A 47 -6.60 -11.59 6.33
C GLU A 47 -7.09 -10.17 6.06
N TYR A 48 -8.35 -10.02 5.67
CA TYR A 48 -8.94 -8.70 5.47
C TYR A 48 -9.06 -7.94 6.79
N ARG A 49 -8.41 -6.77 6.86
CA ARG A 49 -8.55 -5.81 7.96
C ARG A 49 -8.98 -4.47 7.37
N GLU A 50 -10.10 -3.94 7.87
CA GLU A 50 -10.69 -2.70 7.36
C GLU A 50 -9.82 -1.46 7.67
N ASP A 51 -9.10 -1.48 8.80
CA ASP A 51 -8.19 -0.40 9.24
C ASP A 51 -6.80 -0.44 8.58
N PHE A 52 -6.65 -1.16 7.47
CA PHE A 52 -5.35 -1.47 6.90
C PHE A 52 -4.91 -0.46 5.85
N LEU A 53 -4.30 0.61 6.33
CA LEU A 53 -3.15 1.16 5.64
C LEU A 53 -2.02 1.30 6.67
N PRO A 54 -1.01 0.41 6.69
CA PRO A 54 0.17 0.58 7.51
C PRO A 54 1.10 1.60 6.83
N PHE A 55 0.54 2.66 6.23
CA PHE A 55 1.35 3.82 5.95
C PHE A 55 1.75 4.39 7.32
N PRO A 56 3.00 4.84 7.48
CA PRO A 56 3.38 5.48 8.73
C PRO A 56 2.35 6.54 9.09
N SER A 57 1.92 6.58 10.35
CA SER A 57 1.01 7.62 10.86
C SER A 57 1.58 9.03 10.65
N ASN A 58 2.88 9.12 10.35
CA ASN A 58 3.50 10.29 9.76
C ASN A 58 3.45 10.20 8.23
N PRO A 59 2.74 11.11 7.54
CA PRO A 59 2.97 11.31 6.12
C PRO A 59 4.46 11.59 5.93
N MET A 60 5.11 10.83 5.05
CA MET A 60 6.44 11.18 4.55
C MET A 60 6.28 12.55 3.89
N THR A 61 6.60 13.63 4.61
CA THR A 61 6.81 14.91 3.96
C THR A 61 7.92 14.65 2.96
N PRO A 62 7.71 14.86 1.65
CA PRO A 62 8.80 14.73 0.70
C PRO A 62 9.85 15.75 1.12
N SER A 63 10.93 15.28 1.75
CA SER A 63 11.96 16.13 2.36
C SER A 63 12.79 16.90 1.32
N ASN A 64 12.32 16.94 0.07
CA ASN A 64 12.87 17.67 -1.06
C ASN A 64 11.85 18.57 -1.78
N ALA A 65 10.78 19.03 -1.11
CA ALA A 65 10.12 20.27 -1.52
C ALA A 65 10.94 21.51 -1.10
N LYS A 66 12.24 21.56 -1.43
CA LYS A 66 12.96 22.84 -1.51
C LYS A 66 12.54 23.51 -2.82
N THR A 67 11.34 24.07 -2.83
CA THR A 67 10.97 25.08 -3.82
C THR A 67 10.61 26.33 -3.06
N SER A 68 11.58 27.23 -3.08
CA SER A 68 11.59 28.63 -2.66
C SER A 68 10.21 29.25 -2.43
N SER A 69 9.91 29.55 -1.17
CA SER A 69 9.13 30.73 -0.82
C SER A 69 9.79 31.35 0.40
N ALA A 70 10.78 32.19 0.16
CA ALA A 70 11.16 33.22 1.11
C ALA A 70 10.29 34.44 0.74
N GLU A 71 9.28 34.66 1.58
CA GLU A 71 8.55 35.92 1.70
C GLU A 71 9.49 37.09 1.98
N GLU A 72 9.14 38.28 1.49
CA GLU A 72 8.85 39.48 2.30
C GLU A 72 9.04 40.74 1.45
N TYR A 73 7.93 41.46 1.23
CA TYR A 73 7.87 42.93 1.22
C TYR A 73 6.59 43.35 1.93
#